data_AF-K1Z7J7-F1
#
_entry.id   AF-K1Z7J7-F1
#
_cell.length_a   1.000
_cell.length_b   1.000
_cell.length_c   1.000
_cell.angle_alpha   90.00
_cell.angle_beta   90.00
_cell.angle_gamma   90.00
#
_symmetry.space_group_name_H-M   'P 1'
#
loop_
_entity.id
_entity.type
_entity.pdbx_description
1 polymer ?
#
loop_
_entity_poly.entity_id
_entity_poly.type
_entity_poly.pdbx_seq_one_letter_code
_entity_poly.pdbx_strand_id
1 'polypeptide(L)'
;MNKLMKTSCVLFLIAYGLILSGCSVYKAASNEGVSVSDVCKCRTRGCLLSHGMEIIDRHKEKDGTYVETYRAVARKSGINYARAAGHGALDVMTLGLWEVVGTPVEGAISNNRGYITLRATYQYEGAEKIEKAEIYDANGNKVSN
;
A
#
# COMPACT_ATOMS: atom_id res chain seq x y z
N MET A 1 34.11 11.28 -36.73
CA MET A 1 33.53 10.20 -35.88
C MET A 1 33.02 10.66 -34.52
N ASN A 2 33.68 11.59 -33.82
CA ASN A 2 33.37 11.86 -32.41
C ASN A 2 32.09 12.68 -32.15
N LYS A 3 31.63 13.53 -33.08
CA LYS A 3 30.40 14.31 -32.92
C LYS A 3 29.14 13.46 -33.10
N LEU A 4 29.10 12.62 -34.15
CA LEU A 4 27.97 11.74 -34.45
C LEU A 4 27.75 10.67 -33.37
N MET A 5 28.85 10.14 -32.81
CA MET A 5 28.81 9.18 -31.70
C MET A 5 28.33 9.82 -30.38
N LYS A 6 28.72 11.08 -30.12
CA LYS A 6 28.24 11.85 -28.96
C LYS A 6 26.76 12.18 -29.05
N THR A 7 26.26 12.63 -30.21
CA THR A 7 24.81 12.90 -30.39
C THR A 7 23.99 11.62 -30.31
N SER A 8 24.50 10.50 -30.83
CA SER A 8 23.82 9.20 -30.71
C SER A 8 23.74 8.71 -29.25
N CYS A 9 24.82 8.84 -28.46
CA CYS A 9 24.79 8.53 -27.03
C CYS A 9 23.81 9.42 -26.24
N VAL A 10 23.76 10.72 -26.55
CA VAL A 10 22.84 11.66 -25.87
C VAL A 10 21.38 11.30 -26.17
N LEU A 11 21.04 10.96 -27.42
CA LEU A 11 19.69 10.53 -27.79
C LEU A 11 19.30 9.21 -27.11
N PHE A 12 20.24 8.27 -26.98
CA PHE A 12 20.00 7.01 -26.25
C PHE A 12 19.76 7.25 -24.76
N LEU A 13 20.50 8.16 -24.13
CA LEU A 13 20.33 8.50 -22.72
C LEU A 13 18.99 9.22 -22.46
N ILE A 14 18.57 10.11 -23.35
CA ILE A 14 17.27 10.79 -23.27
C ILE A 14 16.12 9.79 -23.44
N ALA A 15 16.21 8.90 -24.43
CA ALA A 15 15.20 7.87 -24.66
C ALA A 15 15.09 6.91 -23.45
N TYR A 16 16.21 6.55 -22.83
CA TYR A 16 16.21 5.71 -21.63
C TYR A 16 15.61 6.40 -20.41
N GLY A 17 15.87 7.71 -20.22
CA GLY A 17 15.26 8.51 -19.15
C GLY A 17 13.73 8.61 -19.25
N LEU A 18 13.20 8.75 -20.47
CA LEU A 18 11.75 8.82 -20.73
C LEU A 18 11.01 7.50 -20.45
N ILE A 19 11.70 6.36 -20.57
CA ILE A 19 11.10 5.05 -20.27
C ILE A 19 11.01 4.84 -18.74
N LEU A 20 11.94 5.40 -17.98
CA LEU A 20 12.00 5.23 -16.52
C LEU A 20 10.98 6.10 -15.76
N SER A 21 10.63 7.30 -16.26
CA SER A 21 9.63 8.18 -15.63
C SER A 21 8.21 7.59 -15.61
N GLY A 22 7.90 6.66 -16.53
CA GLY A 22 6.60 5.97 -16.53
C GLY A 22 6.37 5.08 -15.30
N CYS A 23 7.43 4.56 -14.69
CA CYS A 23 7.33 3.61 -13.58
C CYS A 23 6.91 4.28 -12.26
N SER A 24 7.42 5.48 -11.95
CA SER A 24 7.01 6.19 -10.73
C SER A 24 5.59 6.69 -10.81
N VAL A 25 5.17 7.24 -11.96
CA VAL A 25 3.79 7.69 -12.19
C VAL A 25 2.82 6.52 -12.02
N TYR A 26 3.14 5.37 -12.61
CA TYR A 26 2.35 4.15 -12.42
C TYR A 26 2.27 3.74 -10.94
N LYS A 27 3.41 3.71 -10.23
CA LYS A 27 3.47 3.33 -8.81
C LYS A 27 2.78 4.35 -7.90
N ALA A 28 2.78 5.62 -8.28
CA ALA A 28 2.08 6.69 -7.57
C ALA A 28 0.56 6.62 -7.81
N ALA A 29 0.14 6.20 -9.01
CA ALA A 29 -1.26 5.95 -9.35
C ALA A 29 -1.80 4.64 -8.77
N SER A 30 -0.93 3.68 -8.45
CA SER A 30 -1.36 2.36 -8.00
C SER A 30 -2.12 2.42 -6.67
N ASN A 31 -3.25 1.71 -6.64
CA ASN A 31 -4.17 1.69 -5.50
C ASN A 31 -4.25 0.29 -4.85
N GLU A 32 -3.10 -0.38 -4.82
CA GLU A 32 -2.96 -1.71 -4.23
C GLU A 32 -3.16 -1.68 -2.71
N GLY A 33 -3.57 -2.80 -2.15
CA GLY A 33 -3.81 -2.96 -0.72
C GLY A 33 -5.27 -2.80 -0.30
N VAL A 34 -5.47 -2.91 1.01
CA VAL A 34 -6.77 -3.03 1.66
C VAL A 34 -7.16 -1.73 2.35
N SER A 35 -8.39 -1.27 2.11
CA SER A 35 -8.91 -0.08 2.80
C SER A 35 -9.48 -0.46 4.17
N VAL A 36 -9.16 0.33 5.19
CA VAL A 36 -9.76 0.23 6.53
C VAL A 36 -11.29 0.31 6.44
N SER A 37 -11.83 1.20 5.59
CA SER A 37 -13.28 1.37 5.43
C SER A 37 -13.98 0.14 4.89
N ASP A 38 -13.31 -0.62 4.02
CA ASP A 38 -13.89 -1.78 3.34
C ASP A 38 -13.94 -2.95 4.33
N VAL A 39 -12.87 -3.11 5.12
CA VAL A 39 -12.75 -4.11 6.18
C VAL A 39 -13.68 -3.80 7.36
N CYS A 40 -13.88 -2.54 7.75
CA CYS A 40 -14.83 -2.15 8.81
C CYS A 40 -16.29 -2.59 8.51
N LYS A 41 -16.64 -2.72 7.22
CA LYS A 41 -17.97 -3.18 6.80
C LYS A 41 -18.11 -4.70 6.85
N CYS A 42 -17.01 -5.44 6.96
CA CYS A 42 -17.05 -6.89 7.07
C CYS A 42 -17.68 -7.32 8.40
N ARG A 43 -18.49 -8.38 8.31
CA ARG A 43 -19.16 -9.03 9.45
C ARG A 43 -18.89 -10.52 9.52
N THR A 44 -18.17 -11.07 8.54
CA THR A 44 -17.87 -12.49 8.44
C THR A 44 -16.39 -12.73 8.18
N ARG A 45 -15.89 -13.89 8.60
CA ARG A 45 -14.54 -14.37 8.26
C ARG A 45 -14.29 -14.35 6.75
N GLY A 46 -15.25 -14.85 5.97
CA GLY A 46 -15.14 -14.89 4.50
C GLY A 46 -14.93 -13.51 3.88
N CYS A 47 -15.61 -12.48 4.39
CA CYS A 47 -15.45 -11.10 3.91
C CYS A 47 -14.04 -10.56 4.16
N LEU A 48 -13.42 -10.87 5.31
CA LEU A 48 -12.06 -10.43 5.61
C LEU A 48 -11.07 -11.07 4.62
N LEU A 49 -11.18 -12.39 4.44
CA LEU A 49 -10.32 -13.15 3.54
C LEU A 49 -10.49 -12.70 2.08
N SER A 50 -11.73 -12.41 1.64
CA SER A 50 -11.99 -11.95 0.27
C SER A 50 -11.38 -10.58 -0.05
N HIS A 51 -11.16 -9.75 0.97
CA HIS A 51 -10.48 -8.46 0.83
C HIS A 51 -8.96 -8.57 0.89
N GLY A 52 -8.40 -9.78 1.01
CA GLY A 52 -6.94 -10.00 1.06
C GLY A 52 -6.34 -9.87 2.46
N MET A 53 -7.16 -10.02 3.51
CA MET A 53 -6.64 -10.14 4.88
C MET A 53 -6.10 -11.54 5.13
N GLU A 54 -4.90 -11.64 5.70
CA GLU A 54 -4.26 -12.90 6.04
C GLU A 54 -4.30 -13.14 7.54
N ILE A 55 -4.53 -14.38 7.98
CA ILE A 55 -4.54 -14.73 9.39
C ILE A 55 -3.10 -14.92 9.87
N ILE A 56 -2.68 -14.14 10.86
CA ILE A 56 -1.34 -14.20 11.46
C ILE A 56 -1.31 -14.89 12.82
N ASP A 57 -2.45 -14.92 13.54
CA ASP A 57 -2.56 -15.57 14.83
C ASP A 57 -3.99 -16.04 15.10
N ARG A 58 -4.14 -17.14 15.84
CA ARG A 58 -5.43 -17.71 16.25
C ARG A 58 -5.31 -18.36 17.62
N HIS A 59 -6.21 -18.03 18.53
CA HIS A 59 -6.25 -18.64 19.85
C HIS A 59 -7.64 -18.58 20.47
N LYS A 60 -7.88 -19.50 21.41
CA LYS A 60 -9.08 -19.50 22.25
C LYS A 60 -8.79 -18.73 23.54
N GLU A 61 -9.67 -17.81 23.90
CA GLU A 61 -9.59 -17.07 25.15
C GLU A 61 -10.15 -17.89 26.34
N LYS A 62 -9.84 -17.43 27.56
CA LYS A 62 -10.25 -18.09 28.80
C LYS A 62 -11.77 -18.09 29.01
N ASP A 63 -12.45 -17.12 28.43
CA ASP A 63 -13.91 -16.99 28.46
C ASP A 63 -14.63 -17.90 27.46
N GLY A 64 -13.88 -18.65 26.65
CA GLY A 64 -14.41 -19.57 25.65
C GLY A 64 -14.57 -18.96 24.25
N THR A 65 -14.39 -17.65 24.10
CA THR A 65 -14.39 -16.98 22.80
C THR A 65 -13.15 -17.36 21.97
N TYR A 66 -13.26 -17.19 20.66
CA TYR A 66 -12.18 -17.48 19.72
C TYR A 66 -11.72 -16.19 19.06
N VAL A 67 -10.42 -15.94 19.06
CA VAL A 67 -9.83 -14.71 18.52
C VAL A 67 -8.94 -15.05 17.35
N GLU A 68 -9.09 -14.29 16.27
CA GLU A 68 -8.19 -14.34 15.12
C GLU A 68 -7.63 -12.95 14.84
N THR A 69 -6.32 -12.90 14.65
CA THR A 69 -5.62 -11.68 14.25
C THR A 69 -5.32 -11.77 12.77
N TYR A 70 -5.73 -10.75 12.04
CA TYR A 70 -5.56 -10.59 10.61
C TYR A 70 -4.59 -9.46 10.30
N ARG A 71 -3.84 -9.58 9.22
CA ARG A 71 -2.96 -8.54 8.68
C ARG A 71 -3.16 -8.41 7.17
N ALA A 72 -3.12 -7.18 6.67
CA ALA A 72 -3.01 -6.92 5.24
C ALA A 72 -2.19 -5.67 4.97
N VAL A 73 -1.68 -5.55 3.74
CA VAL A 73 -1.07 -4.31 3.28
C VAL A 73 -2.16 -3.25 3.17
N ALA A 74 -2.00 -2.13 3.88
CA ALA A 74 -2.90 -1.00 3.84
C ALA A 74 -2.85 -0.32 2.46
N ARG A 75 -4.03 0.03 1.95
CA ARG A 75 -4.15 0.79 0.71
C ARG A 75 -3.50 2.17 0.86
N LYS A 76 -2.74 2.60 -0.15
CA LYS A 76 -2.18 3.95 -0.20
C LYS A 76 -3.30 5.00 -0.19
N SER A 77 -3.04 6.16 0.40
CA SER A 77 -3.99 7.27 0.55
C SER A 77 -4.78 7.57 -0.74
N GLY A 78 -6.05 7.99 -0.64
CA GLY A 78 -6.92 8.27 -1.80
C GLY A 78 -6.47 9.39 -2.75
N ILE A 79 -5.31 10.03 -2.51
CA ILE A 79 -4.71 11.07 -3.36
C ILE A 79 -3.74 10.51 -4.43
N ASN A 80 -3.81 9.20 -4.74
CA ASN A 80 -2.91 8.53 -5.69
C ASN A 80 -2.86 9.22 -7.07
N TYR A 81 -4.01 9.70 -7.59
CA TYR A 81 -4.05 10.43 -8.86
C TYR A 81 -3.34 11.78 -8.80
N ALA A 82 -3.47 12.51 -7.69
CA ALA A 82 -2.78 13.78 -7.49
C ALA A 82 -1.26 13.56 -7.37
N ARG A 83 -0.85 12.48 -6.69
CA ARG A 83 0.56 12.06 -6.63
C ARG A 83 1.09 11.72 -8.01
N ALA A 84 0.36 10.91 -8.78
CA ALA A 84 0.75 10.55 -10.14
C ALA A 84 0.90 11.78 -11.06
N ALA A 85 -0.04 12.72 -10.99
CA ALA A 85 0.05 13.98 -11.72
C ALA A 85 1.26 14.82 -11.27
N GLY A 86 1.53 14.88 -9.96
CA GLY A 86 2.70 15.53 -9.39
C GLY A 86 4.01 14.93 -9.87
N HIS A 87 4.16 13.60 -9.83
CA HIS A 87 5.32 12.90 -10.38
C HIS A 87 5.50 13.21 -11.87
N GLY A 88 4.45 13.09 -12.68
CA GLY A 88 4.54 13.36 -14.11
C GLY A 88 4.93 14.81 -14.42
N ALA A 89 4.37 15.79 -13.68
CA ALA A 89 4.72 17.19 -13.85
C ALA A 89 6.18 17.48 -13.44
N LEU A 90 6.62 16.94 -12.30
CA LEU A 90 7.97 17.12 -11.79
C LEU A 90 9.01 16.44 -12.68
N ASP A 91 8.71 15.27 -13.24
CA ASP A 91 9.58 14.59 -14.20
C ASP A 91 9.78 15.44 -15.46
N VAL A 92 8.72 16.04 -16.01
CA VAL A 92 8.84 16.94 -17.17
C VAL A 92 9.60 18.22 -16.81
N MET A 93 9.26 18.86 -15.69
CA MET A 93 9.88 20.13 -15.27
C MET A 93 11.36 19.99 -14.91
N THR A 94 11.77 18.82 -14.41
CA THR A 94 13.14 18.55 -13.98
C THR A 94 13.93 17.70 -14.97
N LEU A 95 13.39 17.45 -16.17
CA LEU A 95 13.98 16.58 -17.18
C LEU A 95 14.34 15.18 -16.64
N GLY A 96 13.49 14.65 -15.75
CA GLY A 96 13.64 13.33 -15.11
C GLY A 96 14.52 13.31 -13.86
N LEU A 97 15.03 14.45 -13.38
CA LEU A 97 15.83 14.50 -12.15
C LEU A 97 15.01 14.13 -10.90
N TRP A 98 13.70 14.41 -10.89
CA TRP A 98 12.79 14.02 -9.81
C TRP A 98 12.81 12.52 -9.54
N GLU A 99 12.92 11.67 -10.56
CA GLU A 99 13.05 10.22 -10.41
C GLU A 99 14.31 9.79 -9.65
N VAL A 100 15.40 10.53 -9.78
CA VAL A 100 16.68 10.19 -9.16
C VAL A 100 16.74 10.65 -7.71
N VAL A 101 16.06 11.74 -7.37
CA VAL A 101 16.17 12.39 -6.05
C VAL A 101 14.85 12.34 -5.28
N GLY A 102 13.77 12.81 -5.88
CA GLY A 102 12.45 12.91 -5.25
C GLY A 102 11.85 11.55 -4.96
N THR A 103 11.80 10.65 -5.94
CA THR A 103 11.19 9.32 -5.79
C THR A 103 11.87 8.47 -4.69
N PRO A 104 13.22 8.43 -4.56
CA PRO A 104 13.88 7.77 -3.43
C PRO A 104 13.62 8.44 -2.07
N VAL A 105 13.60 9.78 -2.02
CA VAL A 105 13.30 10.53 -0.79
C VAL A 105 11.87 10.26 -0.32
N GLU A 106 10.91 10.24 -1.25
CA GLU A 106 9.52 9.85 -0.96
C GLU A 106 9.44 8.41 -0.43
N GLY A 107 10.20 7.49 -1.02
CA GLY A 107 10.31 6.12 -0.53
C GLY A 107 10.84 6.03 0.90
N ALA A 108 11.88 6.81 1.23
CA ALA A 108 12.46 6.86 2.57
C ALA A 108 11.51 7.47 3.61
N ILE A 109 10.72 8.49 3.23
CA ILE A 109 9.72 9.13 4.09
C ILE A 109 8.48 8.26 4.26
N SER A 110 8.12 7.46 3.25
CA SER A 110 6.96 6.55 3.28
C SER A 110 7.14 5.33 4.21
N ASN A 111 8.19 5.34 5.05
CA ASN A 111 8.57 4.23 5.90
C ASN A 111 7.41 3.73 6.80
N ASN A 112 7.01 2.50 6.49
CA ASN A 112 6.49 1.49 7.42
C ASN A 112 5.06 1.61 7.99
N ARG A 113 4.17 2.43 7.42
CA ARG A 113 2.74 2.43 7.81
C ARG A 113 1.85 1.52 6.96
N GLY A 114 2.47 0.58 6.24
CA GLY A 114 1.85 -0.16 5.17
C GLY A 114 1.02 -1.36 5.60
N TYR A 115 0.79 -1.61 6.89
CA TYR A 115 -0.03 -2.75 7.33
C TYR A 115 -1.18 -2.30 8.22
N ILE A 116 -2.33 -2.91 8.01
CA ILE A 116 -3.48 -2.85 8.93
C ILE A 116 -3.55 -4.17 9.67
N THR A 117 -3.79 -4.11 10.98
CA THR A 117 -4.02 -5.29 11.80
C THR A 117 -5.46 -5.27 12.29
N LEU A 118 -6.19 -6.36 12.12
CA LEU A 118 -7.56 -6.51 12.62
C LEU A 118 -7.63 -7.68 13.58
N ARG A 119 -8.17 -7.45 14.77
CA ARG A 119 -8.48 -8.49 15.74
C ARG A 119 -9.98 -8.78 15.68
N ALA A 120 -10.36 -9.95 15.19
CA ALA A 120 -11.74 -10.41 15.15
C ALA A 120 -11.98 -11.38 16.31
N THR A 121 -13.05 -11.16 17.06
CA THR A 121 -13.54 -12.05 18.11
C THR A 121 -14.80 -12.76 17.62
N TYR A 122 -14.83 -14.07 17.85
CA TYR A 122 -15.88 -14.99 17.46
C TYR A 122 -16.39 -15.72 18.70
N GLN A 123 -17.65 -16.13 18.66
CA GLN A 123 -18.29 -16.83 19.77
C GLN A 123 -17.61 -18.18 20.08
N TYR A 124 -17.17 -18.91 19.05
CA TYR A 124 -16.51 -20.20 19.15
C TYR A 124 -15.63 -20.47 17.92
N GLU A 125 -14.76 -21.47 18.01
CA GLU A 125 -13.90 -21.90 16.92
C GLU A 125 -14.72 -22.42 15.74
N GLY A 126 -14.62 -21.76 14.58
CA GLY A 126 -15.38 -22.10 13.38
C GLY A 126 -16.65 -21.27 13.17
N ALA A 127 -17.01 -20.38 14.09
CA ALA A 127 -18.06 -19.40 13.85
C ALA A 127 -17.67 -18.47 12.69
N GLU A 128 -18.61 -18.22 11.77
CA GLU A 128 -18.35 -17.38 10.60
C GLU A 128 -18.56 -15.89 10.92
N LYS A 129 -19.55 -15.59 11.77
CA LYS A 129 -19.94 -14.23 12.14
C LYS A 129 -18.99 -13.65 13.19
N ILE A 130 -18.51 -12.44 12.91
CA ILE A 130 -17.66 -11.68 13.83
C ILE A 130 -18.55 -10.99 14.86
N GLU A 131 -18.26 -11.20 16.15
CA GLU A 131 -18.95 -10.50 17.25
C GLU A 131 -18.33 -9.13 17.52
N LYS A 132 -17.01 -9.06 17.47
CA LYS A 132 -16.25 -7.82 17.71
C LYS A 132 -15.06 -7.74 16.76
N ALA A 133 -14.86 -6.59 16.14
CA ALA A 133 -13.72 -6.33 15.26
C ALA A 133 -12.99 -5.07 15.74
N GLU A 134 -11.71 -5.21 16.07
CA GLU A 134 -10.88 -4.09 16.50
C GLU A 134 -9.75 -3.89 15.49
N ILE A 135 -9.58 -2.67 14.99
CA ILE A 135 -8.54 -2.36 14.00
C ILE A 135 -7.45 -1.55 14.66
N TYR A 136 -6.21 -1.94 14.38
CA TYR A 136 -5.00 -1.32 14.88
C TYR A 136 -4.15 -0.80 13.72
N ASP A 137 -3.59 0.39 13.90
CA ASP A 137 -2.61 0.96 12.98
C ASP A 137 -1.23 0.28 13.14
N ALA A 138 -0.28 0.66 12.28
CA ALA A 138 1.09 0.14 12.34
C ALA A 138 1.85 0.48 13.64
N ASN A 139 1.35 1.41 14.45
CA ASN A 139 1.91 1.79 15.75
C ASN A 139 1.20 1.07 16.91
N GLY A 140 0.19 0.23 16.65
CA GLY A 140 -0.60 -0.45 17.66
C GLY A 140 -1.72 0.40 18.26
N ASN A 141 -2.01 1.59 17.72
CA ASN A 141 -3.14 2.40 18.17
C ASN A 141 -4.44 1.87 17.58
N LYS A 142 -5.50 1.81 18.40
CA LYS A 142 -6.83 1.42 17.95
C LYS A 142 -7.45 2.53 17.10
N VAL A 143 -7.82 2.19 15.87
CA VAL A 143 -8.33 3.15 14.87
C VAL A 143 -9.84 3.04 14.67
N SER A 144 -10.43 1.88 14.99
CA SER A 144 -11.89 1.66 14.93
C SER A 144 -12.32 0.61 15.94
N ASN A 145 -13.58 0.73 16.36
CA ASN A 145 -14.33 -0.26 17.12
C ASN A 145 -15.42 -0.89 16.24
#